data_AF-A0A495I7D9-F1
#
_entry.id   AF-A0A495I7D9-F1
#
_cell.length_a   1.000
_cell.length_b   1.000
_cell.length_c   1.000
_cell.angle_alpha   90.00
_cell.angle_beta   90.00
_cell.angle_gamma   90.00
#
_symmetry.space_group_name_H-M   'P 1'
#
loop_
_entity.id
_entity.type
_entity.pdbx_description
1 polymer ?
#
loop_
_entity_poly.entity_id
_entity_poly.type
_entity_poly.pdbx_seq_one_letter_code
_entity_poly.pdbx_strand_id
1 'polypeptide(L)'
;MDILILAILIATGTYMLNAKEQRKRIALLGSHLANYQIEKLMEALTDGYLRALGESTDERRQQIWSLLSTTEAQLTEQFSRFAADFAKEPEATTRVSRLAMAIPFAEKILPSFTFDMRKALAIHARGIAHVVQNTSHLAPKDRAFMMTAELFLMQHTCHWFCKSKTIATARMLARHQTPHEQLVASVSADTRKAYLTLIKGG
;
A
#
# COMPACT_ATOMS: atom_id res chain seq x y z
N MET A 1 6.52 -44.48 11.40
CA MET A 1 5.66 -43.28 11.34
C MET A 1 5.66 -42.82 9.89
N ASP A 2 4.52 -42.84 9.21
CA ASP A 2 4.45 -42.59 7.78
C ASP A 2 4.88 -41.14 7.48
N ILE A 3 5.87 -40.98 6.60
CA ILE A 3 6.44 -39.69 6.19
C ILE A 3 5.34 -38.79 5.58
N LEU A 4 4.36 -39.38 4.90
CA LEU A 4 3.23 -38.65 4.32
C LEU A 4 2.31 -38.09 5.40
N ILE A 5 2.00 -38.87 6.44
CA ILE A 5 1.18 -38.41 7.56
C ILE A 5 1.90 -37.29 8.31
N LEU A 6 3.21 -37.43 8.54
CA LEU A 6 4.01 -36.38 9.17
C LEU A 6 4.04 -35.10 8.30
N ALA A 7 4.21 -35.22 6.99
CA ALA A 7 4.21 -34.09 6.07
C ALA A 7 2.86 -33.36 6.05
N ILE A 8 1.74 -34.10 6.05
CA ILE A 8 0.39 -33.53 6.13
C ILE A 8 0.19 -32.79 7.45
N LEU A 9 0.56 -33.39 8.59
CA LEU A 9 0.44 -32.73 9.89
C LEU A 9 1.25 -31.44 9.98
N ILE A 10 2.48 -31.43 9.43
CA ILE A 10 3.31 -30.23 9.34
C ILE A 10 2.66 -29.18 8.43
N ALA A 11 2.17 -29.57 7.26
CA ALA A 11 1.50 -28.67 6.32
C ALA A 11 0.23 -28.05 6.93
N THR A 12 -0.60 -28.84 7.61
CA THR A 12 -1.80 -28.35 8.29
C THR A 12 -1.45 -27.41 9.45
N GLY A 13 -0.47 -27.78 10.29
CA GLY A 13 -0.03 -26.94 11.41
C GLY A 13 0.51 -25.59 10.94
N THR A 14 1.35 -25.58 9.90
CA THR A 14 1.89 -24.35 9.30
C THR A 14 0.78 -23.48 8.69
N TYR A 15 -0.18 -24.07 7.99
CA TYR A 15 -1.34 -23.34 7.45
C TYR A 15 -2.17 -22.66 8.55
N MET A 16 -2.49 -23.37 9.64
CA MET A 16 -3.30 -22.81 10.73
C MET A 16 -2.61 -21.64 11.45
N LEU A 17 -1.30 -21.74 11.67
CA LEU A 17 -0.51 -20.68 12.29
C LEU A 17 -0.47 -19.42 11.42
N ASN A 18 -0.21 -19.59 10.12
CA ASN A 18 -0.27 -18.51 9.14
C ASN A 18 -1.64 -17.82 9.13
N ALA A 19 -2.74 -18.58 9.18
CA ALA A 19 -4.09 -18.01 9.18
C ALA A 19 -4.38 -17.18 10.45
N LYS A 20 -3.82 -17.56 11.61
CA LYS A 20 -3.95 -16.79 12.85
C LYS A 20 -3.17 -15.48 12.78
N GLU A 21 -1.92 -15.51 12.31
CA GLU A 21 -1.10 -14.30 12.13
C GLU A 21 -1.70 -13.35 11.10
N GLN A 22 -2.20 -13.88 9.98
CA GLN A 22 -2.89 -13.11 8.95
C GLN A 22 -4.10 -12.36 9.52
N ARG A 23 -4.95 -13.04 10.31
CA ARG A 23 -6.11 -12.41 10.96
C ARG A 23 -5.71 -11.29 11.91
N LYS A 24 -4.61 -11.46 12.65
CA LYS A 24 -4.08 -10.41 13.53
C LYS A 24 -3.61 -9.18 12.73
N ARG A 25 -2.86 -9.37 11.64
CA ARG A 25 -2.41 -8.26 10.79
C ARG A 25 -3.57 -7.52 10.13
N ILE A 26 -4.58 -8.27 9.65
CA ILE A 26 -5.81 -7.68 9.10
C ILE A 26 -6.57 -6.88 10.16
N ALA A 27 -6.77 -7.46 11.36
CA ALA A 27 -7.47 -6.77 12.44
C ALA A 27 -6.70 -5.52 12.90
N LEU A 28 -5.37 -5.60 13.00
CA LEU A 28 -4.50 -4.49 13.37
C LEU A 28 -4.63 -3.35 12.35
N LEU A 29 -4.32 -3.61 11.08
CA LEU A 29 -4.40 -2.57 10.03
C LEU A 29 -5.83 -2.03 9.89
N GLY A 30 -6.84 -2.91 9.92
CA GLY A 30 -8.25 -2.55 9.82
C GLY A 30 -8.72 -1.66 10.96
N SER A 31 -8.29 -1.92 12.20
CA SER A 31 -8.66 -1.10 13.37
C SER A 31 -8.14 0.34 13.28
N HIS A 32 -6.95 0.53 12.71
CA HIS A 32 -6.40 1.87 12.45
C HIS A 32 -7.10 2.54 11.27
N LEU A 33 -7.29 1.83 10.15
CA LEU A 33 -7.94 2.36 8.95
C LEU A 33 -9.40 2.77 9.21
N ALA A 34 -10.12 2.09 10.09
CA ALA A 34 -11.52 2.37 10.41
C ALA A 34 -11.77 3.79 10.96
N ASN A 35 -10.73 4.46 11.46
CA ASN A 35 -10.83 5.83 11.98
C ASN A 35 -10.75 6.91 10.86
N TYR A 36 -10.57 6.50 9.60
CA TYR A 36 -10.36 7.40 8.46
C TYR A 36 -11.21 7.00 7.25
N GLN A 37 -11.32 7.91 6.28
CA GLN A 37 -12.03 7.73 5.02
C GLN A 37 -11.08 7.49 3.84
N ILE A 38 -9.88 6.95 4.08
CA ILE A 38 -8.81 6.79 3.08
C ILE A 38 -9.29 6.05 1.83
N GLU A 39 -10.02 4.93 2.01
CA GLU A 39 -10.52 4.13 0.88
C GLU A 39 -11.54 4.90 0.02
N LYS A 40 -12.50 5.56 0.67
CA LYS A 40 -13.52 6.39 0.00
C LYS A 40 -12.90 7.58 -0.73
N LEU A 41 -11.93 8.26 -0.11
CA LEU A 41 -11.23 9.39 -0.71
C LEU A 41 -10.37 8.94 -1.90
N MET A 42 -9.70 7.80 -1.79
CA MET A 42 -8.93 7.21 -2.89
C MET A 42 -9.84 6.85 -4.08
N GLU A 43 -10.99 6.22 -3.84
CA GLU A 43 -11.98 5.92 -4.89
C GLU A 43 -12.48 7.21 -5.57
N ALA A 44 -12.85 8.22 -4.79
CA ALA A 44 -13.29 9.51 -5.30
C ALA A 44 -12.21 10.20 -6.16
N LEU A 45 -10.93 10.08 -5.79
CA LEU A 45 -9.82 10.61 -6.60
C LEU A 45 -9.64 9.82 -7.89
N THR A 46 -9.59 8.49 -7.84
CA THR A 46 -9.36 7.68 -9.04
C THR A 46 -10.47 7.87 -10.07
N ASP A 47 -11.72 7.89 -9.64
CA ASP A 47 -12.87 8.15 -10.51
C ASP A 47 -12.88 9.58 -11.03
N GLY A 48 -12.56 10.53 -10.14
CA GLY A 48 -12.48 11.94 -10.46
C GLY A 48 -11.42 12.25 -11.51
N TYR A 49 -10.23 11.65 -11.41
CA TYR A 49 -9.17 11.82 -12.41
C TYR A 49 -9.60 11.29 -13.78
N LEU A 50 -10.21 10.10 -13.84
CA LEU A 50 -10.72 9.57 -15.11
C LEU A 50 -11.77 10.50 -15.73
N ARG A 51 -12.67 11.05 -14.91
CA ARG A 51 -13.66 12.04 -15.36
C ARG A 51 -13.01 13.32 -15.86
N ALA A 52 -12.04 13.87 -15.13
CA ALA A 52 -11.34 15.09 -15.52
C ALA A 52 -10.56 14.92 -16.83
N LEU A 53 -9.99 13.74 -17.06
CA LEU A 53 -9.25 13.41 -18.29
C LEU A 53 -10.19 13.17 -19.49
N GLY A 54 -11.41 12.70 -19.26
CA GLY A 54 -12.42 12.48 -20.30
C GLY A 54 -13.33 13.68 -20.61
N GLU A 55 -13.29 14.74 -19.80
CA GLU A 55 -14.12 15.93 -20.02
C GLU A 55 -13.64 16.77 -21.21
N SER A 56 -14.58 17.19 -22.06
CA SER A 56 -14.29 17.94 -23.29
C SER A 56 -14.29 19.45 -23.07
N THR A 57 -15.07 19.94 -22.09
CA THR A 57 -15.27 21.36 -21.81
C THR A 57 -14.26 21.86 -20.78
N ASP A 58 -13.49 22.90 -21.10
CA ASP A 58 -12.42 23.39 -20.23
C ASP A 58 -12.93 23.92 -18.89
N GLU A 59 -14.06 24.65 -18.87
CA GLU A 59 -14.65 25.16 -17.65
C GLU A 59 -15.05 24.03 -16.70
N ARG A 60 -15.69 22.98 -17.23
CA ARG A 60 -16.10 21.80 -16.44
C ARG A 60 -14.90 21.01 -15.96
N ARG A 61 -13.90 20.83 -16.81
CA ARG A 61 -12.63 20.17 -16.48
C ARG A 61 -11.98 20.87 -15.29
N GLN A 62 -11.92 22.20 -15.32
CA GLN A 62 -11.31 22.99 -14.24
C GLN A 62 -12.11 22.93 -12.94
N GLN A 63 -13.45 22.90 -13.01
CA GLN A 63 -14.30 22.65 -11.84
C GLN A 63 -14.02 21.29 -11.20
N ILE A 64 -13.87 20.22 -12.00
CA ILE A 64 -13.52 18.88 -11.50
C ILE A 64 -12.16 18.93 -10.80
N TRP A 65 -11.14 19.53 -11.42
CA TRP A 65 -9.81 19.66 -10.80
C TRP A 65 -9.84 20.41 -9.47
N SER A 66 -10.63 21.47 -9.36
CA SER A 66 -10.80 22.23 -8.12
C SER A 66 -11.46 21.40 -7.01
N LEU A 67 -12.39 20.51 -7.35
CA LEU A 67 -12.98 19.60 -6.36
C LEU A 67 -11.95 18.55 -5.93
N LEU A 68 -11.19 18.00 -6.87
CA LEU A 68 -10.19 16.97 -6.60
C LEU A 68 -9.05 17.47 -5.73
N SER A 69 -8.62 18.73 -5.85
CA SER A 69 -7.59 19.29 -4.98
C SER A 69 -8.01 19.30 -3.50
N THR A 70 -9.30 19.49 -3.21
CA THR A 70 -9.83 19.39 -1.85
C THR A 70 -9.77 17.95 -1.34
N THR A 71 -10.14 16.98 -2.17
CA THR A 71 -10.08 15.55 -1.85
C THR A 71 -8.63 15.08 -1.67
N GLU A 72 -7.70 15.54 -2.51
CA GLU A 72 -6.25 15.29 -2.41
C GLU A 72 -5.71 15.76 -1.05
N ALA A 73 -6.07 16.98 -0.63
CA ALA A 73 -5.65 17.54 0.65
C ALA A 73 -6.20 16.73 1.84
N GLN A 74 -7.50 16.40 1.83
CA GLN A 74 -8.13 15.60 2.87
C GLN A 74 -7.52 14.20 2.98
N LEU A 75 -7.26 13.55 1.85
CA LEU A 75 -6.63 12.23 1.82
C LEU A 75 -5.22 12.29 2.40
N THR A 76 -4.44 13.30 2.00
CA THR A 76 -3.07 13.48 2.48
C THR A 76 -3.02 13.69 3.99
N GLU A 77 -3.91 14.54 4.52
CA GLU A 77 -4.00 14.79 5.95
C GLU A 77 -4.38 13.52 6.72
N GLN A 78 -5.45 12.84 6.30
CA GLN A 78 -5.90 11.62 6.97
C GLN A 78 -4.87 10.50 6.89
N PHE A 79 -4.23 10.32 5.74
CA PHE A 79 -3.21 9.30 5.57
C PHE A 79 -1.94 9.60 6.39
N SER A 80 -1.56 10.88 6.52
CA SER A 80 -0.44 11.29 7.38
C SER A 80 -0.72 11.02 8.85
N ARG A 81 -1.94 11.32 9.32
CA ARG A 81 -2.38 10.99 10.69
C ARG A 81 -2.41 9.47 10.91
N PHE A 82 -2.99 8.72 9.97
CA PHE A 82 -2.99 7.26 9.99
C PHE A 82 -1.58 6.67 10.10
N ALA A 83 -0.63 7.15 9.29
CA ALA A 83 0.75 6.69 9.35
C ALA A 83 1.41 7.02 10.70
N ALA A 84 1.15 8.21 11.26
CA ALA A 84 1.65 8.62 12.56
C ALA A 84 1.06 7.80 13.72
N ASP A 85 -0.23 7.46 13.65
CA ASP A 85 -0.89 6.63 14.65
C ASP A 85 -0.43 5.17 14.57
N PHE A 86 -0.32 4.60 13.37
CA PHE A 86 0.21 3.25 13.17
C PHE A 86 1.70 3.13 13.58
N ALA A 87 2.48 4.21 13.49
CA ALA A 87 3.87 4.21 13.92
C ALA A 87 4.07 3.93 15.42
N LYS A 88 3.02 4.08 16.24
CA LYS A 88 3.03 3.78 17.68
C LYS A 88 2.97 2.27 17.96
N GLU A 89 2.66 1.45 16.96
CA GLU A 89 2.59 0.00 17.14
C GLU A 89 3.98 -0.62 17.40
N PRO A 90 4.04 -1.70 18.20
CA PRO A 90 5.29 -2.42 18.44
C PRO A 90 5.89 -2.99 17.15
N GLU A 91 7.21 -2.88 16.97
CA GLU A 91 7.88 -3.38 15.76
C GLU A 91 7.61 -4.86 15.50
N ALA A 92 7.55 -5.66 16.57
CA ALA A 92 7.35 -7.09 16.51
C ALA A 92 6.00 -7.50 15.89
N THR A 93 5.00 -6.61 15.88
CA THR A 93 3.68 -6.87 15.29
C THR A 93 3.50 -6.22 13.92
N THR A 94 4.46 -5.41 13.47
CA THR A 94 4.41 -4.66 12.20
C THR A 94 5.42 -5.16 11.16
N ARG A 95 6.07 -6.31 11.39
CA ARG A 95 6.96 -6.91 10.40
C ARG A 95 6.16 -7.44 9.20
N VAL A 96 6.76 -7.31 8.02
CA VAL A 96 6.21 -7.80 6.74
C VAL A 96 7.21 -8.79 6.15
N SER A 97 6.78 -10.01 5.86
CA SER A 97 7.63 -11.02 5.21
C SER A 97 7.97 -10.63 3.77
N ARG A 98 9.26 -10.70 3.41
CA ARG A 98 9.75 -10.50 2.03
C ARG A 98 9.58 -11.74 1.15
N LEU A 99 9.30 -12.88 1.74
CA LEU A 99 9.19 -14.16 1.04
C LEU A 99 7.96 -14.19 0.15
N ALA A 100 8.06 -14.88 -0.99
CA ALA A 100 6.97 -14.98 -1.97
C ALA A 100 5.74 -15.70 -1.40
N MET A 101 5.95 -16.59 -0.43
CA MET A 101 4.90 -17.34 0.26
C MET A 101 4.92 -17.06 1.76
N ALA A 102 3.75 -17.14 2.40
CA ALA A 102 3.63 -16.99 3.84
C ALA A 102 4.30 -18.18 4.54
N ILE A 103 5.44 -17.96 5.17
CA ILE A 103 6.10 -18.94 6.04
C ILE A 103 5.82 -18.54 7.49
N PRO A 104 5.24 -19.43 8.32
CA PRO A 104 4.95 -19.11 9.72
C PRO A 104 6.23 -18.69 10.46
N PHE A 105 6.13 -17.68 11.32
CA PHE A 105 7.25 -17.18 12.12
C PHE A 105 8.48 -16.68 11.34
N ALA A 106 8.38 -16.43 10.02
CA ALA A 106 9.48 -15.84 9.24
C ALA A 106 10.00 -14.53 9.89
N GLU A 107 9.10 -13.77 10.51
CA GLU A 107 9.40 -12.53 11.23
C GLU A 107 10.29 -12.72 12.47
N LYS A 108 10.27 -13.92 13.08
CA LYS A 108 11.07 -14.27 14.26
C LYS A 108 12.37 -15.01 13.94
N ILE A 109 12.36 -15.83 12.88
CA ILE A 109 13.45 -16.74 12.53
C ILE A 109 14.36 -16.14 11.45
N LEU A 110 13.83 -15.25 10.61
CA LEU A 110 14.52 -14.66 9.47
C LEU A 110 14.33 -13.13 9.46
N PRO A 111 14.82 -12.38 10.47
CA PRO A 111 14.59 -10.94 10.59
C PRO A 111 15.08 -10.18 9.36
N SER A 112 16.20 -10.63 8.79
CA SER A 112 16.74 -10.11 7.53
C SER A 112 15.71 -10.22 6.41
N PHE A 113 14.89 -11.26 6.32
CA PHE A 113 13.86 -11.46 5.30
C PHE A 113 12.54 -10.75 5.58
N THR A 114 12.54 -9.69 6.41
CA THR A 114 11.36 -8.88 6.67
C THR A 114 11.67 -7.39 6.56
N PHE A 115 10.64 -6.56 6.41
CA PHE A 115 10.74 -5.11 6.57
C PHE A 115 9.65 -4.59 7.53
N ASP A 116 9.78 -3.35 7.97
CA ASP A 116 8.85 -2.73 8.92
C ASP A 116 7.74 -1.95 8.19
N MET A 117 6.48 -2.35 8.41
CA MET A 117 5.30 -1.69 7.84
C MET A 117 5.19 -0.22 8.25
N ARG A 118 5.63 0.14 9.47
CA ARG A 118 5.59 1.54 9.95
C ARG A 118 6.43 2.45 9.06
N LYS A 119 7.62 1.97 8.67
CA LYS A 119 8.52 2.67 7.74
C LYS A 119 7.90 2.76 6.34
N ALA A 120 7.22 1.71 5.88
CA ALA A 120 6.55 1.70 4.59
C ALA A 120 5.40 2.72 4.53
N LEU A 121 4.56 2.80 5.57
CA LEU A 121 3.50 3.80 5.68
C LEU A 121 4.05 5.23 5.73
N ALA A 122 5.16 5.46 6.44
CA ALA A 122 5.82 6.76 6.46
C ALA A 122 6.40 7.16 5.08
N ILE A 123 6.85 6.19 4.27
CA ILE A 123 7.25 6.44 2.88
C ILE A 123 6.03 6.87 2.06
N HIS A 124 4.93 6.10 2.12
CA HIS A 124 3.70 6.41 1.38
C HIS A 124 3.11 7.77 1.77
N ALA A 125 3.09 8.10 3.06
CA ALA A 125 2.57 9.39 3.53
C ALA A 125 3.36 10.57 2.96
N ARG A 126 4.69 10.45 2.94
CA ARG A 126 5.56 11.47 2.32
C ARG A 126 5.37 11.54 0.80
N GLY A 127 5.25 10.39 0.12
CA GLY A 127 5.01 10.32 -1.32
C GLY A 127 3.71 11.00 -1.73
N ILE A 128 2.61 10.65 -1.08
CA ILE A 128 1.30 11.26 -1.30
C ILE A 128 1.36 12.78 -1.05
N ALA A 129 1.92 13.20 0.09
CA ALA A 129 2.05 14.63 0.41
C ALA A 129 2.89 15.39 -0.61
N HIS A 130 3.99 14.79 -1.09
CA HIS A 130 4.86 15.38 -2.10
C HIS A 130 4.12 15.64 -3.42
N VAL A 131 3.30 14.69 -3.87
CA VAL A 131 2.52 14.87 -5.11
C VAL A 131 1.47 15.96 -4.98
N VAL A 132 0.81 16.10 -3.82
CA VAL A 132 -0.14 17.20 -3.56
C VAL A 132 0.55 18.55 -3.54
N GLN A 133 1.72 18.66 -2.88
CA GLN A 133 2.50 19.89 -2.85
C GLN A 133 2.94 20.33 -4.26
N ASN A 134 3.17 19.37 -5.15
CA ASN A 134 3.50 19.57 -6.56
C ASN A 134 4.62 20.60 -6.78
N THR A 135 5.69 20.53 -5.96
CA THR A 135 6.83 21.46 -6.05
C THR A 135 7.57 21.38 -7.38
N SER A 136 7.41 20.26 -8.10
CA SER A 136 7.95 20.05 -9.45
C SER A 136 7.06 20.61 -10.57
N HIS A 137 5.95 21.28 -10.22
CA HIS A 137 4.99 21.88 -11.15
C HIS A 137 4.52 20.93 -12.26
N LEU A 138 4.23 19.67 -11.92
CA LEU A 138 3.70 18.70 -12.86
C LEU A 138 2.38 19.20 -13.45
N ALA A 139 2.18 18.92 -14.74
CA ALA A 139 0.90 19.15 -15.40
C ALA A 139 -0.20 18.32 -14.71
N PRO A 140 -1.48 18.77 -14.71
CA PRO A 140 -2.56 18.10 -13.98
C PRO A 140 -2.69 16.60 -14.29
N LYS A 141 -2.54 16.22 -15.57
CA LYS A 141 -2.58 14.81 -16.00
C LYS A 141 -1.44 13.99 -15.39
N ASP A 142 -0.21 14.47 -15.44
CA ASP A 142 0.96 13.75 -14.93
C ASP A 142 0.92 13.66 -13.41
N ARG A 143 0.44 14.72 -12.75
CA ARG A 143 0.20 14.73 -11.30
C ARG A 143 -0.85 13.71 -10.90
N ALA A 144 -1.99 13.66 -11.60
CA ALA A 144 -3.06 12.69 -11.35
C ALA A 144 -2.58 11.24 -11.58
N PHE A 145 -1.80 11.01 -12.63
CA PHE A 145 -1.17 9.71 -12.89
C PHE A 145 -0.23 9.31 -11.75
N MET A 146 0.67 10.19 -11.33
CA MET A 146 1.61 9.93 -10.24
C MET A 146 0.90 9.72 -8.90
N MET A 147 -0.11 10.54 -8.59
CA MET A 147 -0.93 10.36 -7.39
C MET A 147 -1.61 8.99 -7.39
N THR A 148 -2.21 8.59 -8.52
CA THR A 148 -2.84 7.27 -8.66
C THR A 148 -1.83 6.14 -8.40
N ALA A 149 -0.61 6.26 -8.93
CA ALA A 149 0.46 5.29 -8.68
C ALA A 149 0.86 5.22 -7.20
N GLU A 150 1.03 6.36 -6.52
CA GLU A 150 1.35 6.42 -5.08
C GLU A 150 0.26 5.71 -4.24
N LEU A 151 -1.02 5.98 -4.53
CA LEU A 151 -2.15 5.38 -3.84
C LEU A 151 -2.26 3.87 -4.07
N PHE A 152 -1.99 3.42 -5.31
CA PHE A 152 -1.99 2.00 -5.64
C PHE A 152 -0.79 1.26 -5.04
N LEU A 153 0.38 1.88 -4.96
CA LEU A 153 1.53 1.28 -4.29
C LEU A 153 1.31 1.17 -2.78
N MET A 154 0.69 2.19 -2.17
CA MET A 154 0.23 2.15 -0.79
C MET A 154 -0.78 1.01 -0.57
N GLN A 155 -1.81 0.91 -1.42
CA GLN A 155 -2.80 -0.16 -1.35
C GLN A 155 -2.13 -1.53 -1.48
N HIS A 156 -1.23 -1.72 -2.44
CA HIS A 156 -0.46 -2.95 -2.61
C HIS A 156 0.32 -3.31 -1.33
N THR A 157 1.02 -2.35 -0.73
CA THR A 157 1.80 -2.53 0.49
C THR A 157 0.91 -2.98 1.67
N CYS A 158 -0.25 -2.36 1.84
CA CYS A 158 -1.25 -2.75 2.85
C CYS A 158 -1.73 -4.20 2.65
N HIS A 159 -1.96 -4.62 1.41
CA HIS A 159 -2.32 -6.01 1.11
C HIS A 159 -1.17 -6.99 1.34
N TRP A 160 0.06 -6.55 1.09
CA TRP A 160 1.26 -7.35 1.38
C TRP A 160 1.37 -7.58 2.89
N PHE A 161 1.26 -6.53 3.71
CA PHE A 161 1.23 -6.66 5.17
C PHE A 161 0.12 -7.61 5.64
N CYS A 162 -1.10 -7.41 5.16
CA CYS A 162 -2.23 -8.24 5.55
C CYS A 162 -2.10 -9.70 5.10
N LYS A 163 -1.43 -9.98 3.97
CA LYS A 163 -1.34 -11.31 3.36
C LYS A 163 0.10 -11.65 2.95
N SER A 164 0.44 -11.46 1.68
CA SER A 164 1.75 -11.75 1.10
C SER A 164 1.98 -10.91 -0.16
N LYS A 165 3.25 -10.79 -0.58
CA LYS A 165 3.62 -10.08 -1.82
C LYS A 165 2.88 -10.63 -3.02
N THR A 166 2.82 -11.96 -3.14
CA THR A 166 2.19 -12.65 -4.27
C THR A 166 0.72 -12.31 -4.36
N ILE A 167 -0.01 -12.34 -3.24
CA ILE A 167 -1.44 -12.00 -3.25
C ILE A 167 -1.66 -10.51 -3.55
N ALA A 168 -0.84 -9.63 -2.99
CA ALA A 168 -0.91 -8.19 -3.26
C ALA A 168 -0.65 -7.89 -4.75
N THR A 169 0.39 -8.49 -5.34
CA THR A 169 0.73 -8.33 -6.76
C THR A 169 -0.33 -8.91 -7.67
N ALA A 170 -0.84 -10.12 -7.38
CA ALA A 170 -1.92 -10.72 -8.15
C ALA A 170 -3.20 -9.86 -8.09
N ARG A 171 -3.52 -9.30 -6.92
CA ARG A 171 -4.65 -8.39 -6.76
C ARG A 171 -4.49 -7.10 -7.57
N MET A 172 -3.30 -6.50 -7.57
CA MET A 172 -3.00 -5.31 -8.37
C MET A 172 -3.14 -5.59 -9.87
N LEU A 173 -2.60 -6.71 -10.34
CA LEU A 173 -2.71 -7.10 -11.74
C LEU A 173 -4.18 -7.37 -12.13
N ALA A 174 -4.93 -8.09 -11.30
CA ALA A 174 -6.31 -8.46 -11.60
C ALA A 174 -7.27 -7.25 -11.61
N ARG A 175 -7.09 -6.28 -10.71
CA ARG A 175 -7.98 -5.10 -10.63
C ARG A 175 -7.55 -3.96 -11.54
N HIS A 176 -6.26 -3.67 -11.59
CA HIS A 176 -5.73 -2.43 -12.16
C HIS A 176 -4.84 -2.68 -13.39
N GLN A 177 -4.70 -3.95 -13.80
CA GLN A 177 -3.88 -4.36 -14.97
C GLN A 177 -2.44 -3.81 -14.92
N THR A 178 -1.92 -3.59 -13.71
CA THR A 178 -0.64 -2.94 -13.48
C THR A 178 0.31 -3.91 -12.77
N PRO A 179 1.35 -4.44 -13.46
CA PRO A 179 2.41 -5.21 -12.82
C PRO A 179 3.12 -4.39 -11.73
N HIS A 180 3.56 -5.06 -10.66
CA HIS A 180 4.21 -4.38 -9.52
C HIS A 180 5.44 -3.56 -9.92
N GLU A 181 6.23 -4.03 -10.88
CA GLU A 181 7.42 -3.29 -11.36
C GLU A 181 7.04 -1.99 -12.05
N GLN A 182 6.02 -2.03 -12.93
CA GLN A 182 5.46 -0.84 -13.55
C GLN A 182 4.88 0.11 -12.49
N LEU A 183 4.15 -0.41 -11.51
CA LEU A 183 3.59 0.40 -10.42
C LEU A 183 4.70 1.15 -9.66
N VAL A 184 5.77 0.46 -9.27
CA VAL A 184 6.92 1.06 -8.58
C VAL A 184 7.69 2.02 -9.49
N ALA A 185 7.71 1.81 -10.81
CA ALA A 185 8.33 2.75 -11.73
C ALA A 185 7.53 4.07 -11.86
N SER A 186 6.21 4.01 -11.68
CA SER A 186 5.27 5.13 -11.89
C SER A 186 5.12 6.09 -10.70
N VAL A 187 5.59 5.73 -9.50
CA VAL A 187 5.57 6.64 -8.33
C VAL A 187 6.68 7.69 -8.43
N SER A 188 6.67 8.67 -7.54
CA SER A 188 7.72 9.69 -7.46
C SER A 188 9.11 9.06 -7.26
N ALA A 189 10.16 9.74 -7.73
CA ALA A 189 11.52 9.23 -7.64
C ALA A 189 11.96 8.97 -6.19
N ASP A 190 11.53 9.84 -5.28
CA ASP A 190 11.82 9.73 -3.84
C ASP A 190 11.10 8.56 -3.19
N THR A 191 9.79 8.39 -3.45
CA THR A 191 9.05 7.20 -3.00
C THR A 191 9.71 5.94 -3.53
N ARG A 192 9.98 5.87 -4.84
CA ARG A 192 10.56 4.70 -5.49
C ARG A 192 11.88 4.29 -4.84
N LYS A 193 12.79 5.24 -4.63
CA LYS A 193 14.10 4.99 -4.01
C LYS A 193 13.94 4.50 -2.57
N ALA A 194 13.16 5.19 -1.76
CA ALA A 194 12.98 4.83 -0.35
C ALA A 194 12.27 3.48 -0.19
N TYR A 195 11.22 3.24 -0.98
CA TYR A 195 10.46 1.99 -0.97
C TYR A 195 11.32 0.80 -1.39
N LEU A 196 12.06 0.91 -2.50
CA LEU A 196 12.94 -0.16 -2.97
C LEU A 196 14.05 -0.48 -1.97
N THR A 197 14.63 0.54 -1.34
CA THR A 197 15.63 0.36 -0.27
C THR A 197 15.05 -0.44 0.89
N LEU A 198 13.85 -0.05 1.36
CA LEU A 198 13.17 -0.73 2.46
C LEU A 198 12.86 -2.20 2.14
N ILE A 199 12.23 -2.49 0.99
CA ILE A 199 11.79 -3.86 0.68
C ILE A 199 12.94 -4.78 0.26
N LYS A 200 14.09 -4.23 -0.15
CA LYS A 200 15.30 -5.01 -0.43
C LYS A 200 16.15 -5.27 0.80
N GLY A 201 15.73 -4.78 1.98
CA GLY A 201 16.40 -5.03 3.26
C GLY A 201 17.69 -4.21 3.39
N GLY A 202 17.61 -2.94 2.96
CA GLY A 202 18.75 -2.00 2.96
C GLY A 202 19.38 -1.75 4.32
#